data_AF-A0A6C0KCX7-F1
#
_entry.id   AF-A0A6C0KCX7-F1
#
_cell.length_a   1.000
_cell.length_b   1.000
_cell.length_c   1.000
_cell.angle_alpha   90.00
_cell.angle_beta   90.00
_cell.angle_gamma   90.00
#
_symmetry.space_group_name_H-M   'P 1'
#
loop_
_entity.id
_entity.type
_entity.pdbx_description
1 polymer ?
#
loop_
_entity_poly.entity_id
_entity_poly.type
_entity_poly.pdbx_seq_one_letter_code
_entity_poly.pdbx_strand_id
1 'polypeptide(L)' 'MVLYRICWRDENGQTGNGEKSLRLELAEAWLVNLREKYPEMKHWISSK' A
#
# COMPACT_ATOMS: atom_id res chain seq x y z
N MET A 1 -6.93 18.04 4.29
CA MET A 1 -7.02 16.88 3.38
C MET A 1 -6.05 15.82 3.88
N VAL A 2 -6.53 14.63 4.24
CA VAL A 2 -5.64 13.55 4.70
C VAL A 2 -5.09 12.84 3.46
N LEU A 3 -3.77 12.65 3.43
CA LEU A 3 -3.07 11.98 2.35
C LEU A 3 -2.59 10.61 2.83
N TYR A 4 -2.80 9.62 1.98
CA TYR A 4 -2.50 8.22 2.26
C TYR A 4 -1.29 7.76 1.45
N ARG A 5 -0.68 6.69 1.94
CA ARG A 5 0.35 5.93 1.23
C ARG A 5 0.06 4.45 1.36
N ILE A 6 0.50 3.68 0.38
CA ILE A 6 0.54 2.22 0.49
C ILE A 6 1.85 1.82 1.16
N CYS A 7 1.77 0.93 2.14
CA CYS A 7 2.90 0.26 2.74
C CYS A 7 2.83 -1.23 2.41
N TRP A 8 3.99 -1.86 2.31
CA TRP A 8 4.08 -3.31 2.13
C TRP A 8 5.18 -3.93 2.97
N ARG A 9 5.07 -5.24 3.19
CA ARG A 9 6.10 -6.10 3.75
C ARG A 9 6.18 -7.38 2.92
N ASP A 10 7.38 -7.72 2.47
CA ASP A 10 7.64 -8.97 1.75
C ASP A 10 7.78 -10.19 2.68
N GLU A 11 7.96 -11.37 2.10
CA GLU A 11 8.19 -12.62 2.83
C GLU A 11 9.48 -12.65 3.66
N ASN A 12 10.47 -11.85 3.26
CA ASN A 12 11.76 -11.70 3.96
C ASN A 12 11.68 -10.69 5.11
N GLY A 13 10.52 -10.10 5.35
CA GLY A 13 10.29 -9.09 6.37
C GLY A 13 10.75 -7.68 5.99
N GLN A 14 11.21 -7.47 4.75
CA GLN A 14 11.58 -6.14 4.26
C GLN A 14 10.33 -5.30 4.06
N THR A 15 10.36 -4.06 4.55
CA THR A 15 9.25 -3.13 4.45
C THR A 15 9.54 -2.03 3.45
N GLY A 16 8.54 -1.66 2.66
CA GLY A 16 8.59 -0.52 1.77
C GLY A 16 7.32 0.30 1.79
N ASN A 17 7.36 1.43 1.10
CA ASN A 17 6.20 2.31 0.96
C ASN A 17 6.15 2.94 -0.42
N GLY A 18 4.94 3.02 -0.95
CA GLY A 18 4.65 3.59 -2.27
C GLY A 18 4.58 5.11 -2.20
N GLU A 19 3.98 5.68 -3.24
CA GLU A 19 3.83 7.12 -3.38
C GLU A 19 3.11 7.73 -2.17
N LYS A 20 3.69 8.83 -1.67
CA LYS A 20 3.22 9.52 -0.46
C LYS A 20 2.38 10.72 -0.88
N SER A 21 1.16 10.51 -1.40
CA SER A 21 0.12 11.55 -1.60
C SER A 21 -1.14 10.98 -2.29
N LEU A 22 -1.63 9.83 -1.88
CA LEU A 22 -2.85 9.24 -2.46
C LEU A 22 -4.10 9.78 -1.75
N ARG A 23 -5.16 10.02 -2.53
CA ARG A 23 -6.53 10.08 -1.98
C ARG A 23 -6.92 8.68 -1.51
N LEU A 24 -7.86 8.58 -0.55
CA LEU A 24 -8.27 7.29 0.00
C LEU A 24 -8.73 6.32 -1.08
N GLU A 25 -9.64 6.74 -1.96
CA GLU A 25 -10.18 5.91 -3.05
C GLU A 25 -9.07 5.35 -3.96
N LEU A 26 -8.08 6.19 -4.29
CA LEU A 26 -6.95 5.77 -5.11
C LEU A 26 -6.03 4.79 -4.37
N ALA A 27 -5.83 5.00 -3.07
CA ALA A 27 -5.08 4.07 -2.22
C ALA A 27 -5.81 2.71 -2.12
N GLU A 28 -7.13 2.69 -1.98
CA GLU A 28 -7.91 1.45 -1.96
C GLU A 28 -7.82 0.69 -3.28
N ALA A 29 -7.95 1.37 -4.41
CA ALA A 29 -7.80 0.76 -5.73
C ALA A 29 -6.40 0.16 -5.94
N TRP A 30 -5.36 0.88 -5.54
CA TRP A 30 -3.97 0.38 -5.58
C TRP A 30 -3.77 -0.81 -4.64
N LEU A 31 -4.36 -0.78 -3.45
CA LEU A 31 -4.25 -1.87 -2.49
C LEU A 31 -4.81 -3.18 -3.06
N VAL A 32 -5.96 -3.12 -3.74
CA VAL A 32 -6.57 -4.29 -4.39
C VAL A 32 -5.63 -4.82 -5.48
N ASN A 33 -5.17 -3.95 -6.38
CA ASN A 33 -4.28 -4.35 -7.47
C ASN A 33 -2.98 -5.01 -6.95
N LEU A 34 -2.37 -4.44 -5.90
CA LEU A 34 -1.14 -4.96 -5.34
C LEU A 34 -1.33 -6.33 -4.66
N ARG A 35 -2.48 -6.57 -4.03
CA ARG A 35 -2.80 -7.87 -3.44
C ARG A 35 -3.03 -8.96 -4.49
N GLU A 36 -3.58 -8.60 -5.65
CA GLU A 36 -3.72 -9.53 -6.77
C GLU A 36 -2.38 -9.83 -7.43
N LYS A 37 -1.53 -8.81 -7.58
CA LYS A 37 -0.25 -8.92 -8.27
C LYS A 37 0.85 -9.58 -7.41
N TYR A 38 0.85 -9.33 -6.11
CA TYR A 38 1.84 -9.79 -5.14
C TYR A 38 1.16 -10.37 -3.89
N PRO A 39 0.41 -11.48 -4.01
CA PRO A 39 -0.38 -12.06 -2.92
C PRO A 39 0.47 -12.51 -1.71
N GLU A 40 1.74 -12.82 -1.93
CA GLU A 40 2.72 -13.17 -0.89
C GLU A 40 3.11 -11.97 0.00
N MET A 41 2.96 -10.75 -0.52
CA MET A 41 3.29 -9.54 0.22
C MET A 41 2.10 -9.03 1.02
N LYS A 42 2.37 -8.59 2.26
CA LYS A 42 1.35 -7.94 3.10
C LYS A 42 1.29 -6.46 2.75
N HIS A 43 0.11 -5.98 2.37
CA HIS A 43 -0.12 -4.57 2.01
C HIS A 43 -1.14 -3.91 2.95
N TRP A 44 -0.90 -2.66 3.31
CA TRP A 44 -1.83 -1.84 4.09
C TRP A 44 -1.74 -0.36 3.72
N ILE A 45 -2.79 0.39 4.07
CA ILE A 45 -2.84 1.84 3.90
C ILE A 45 -2.39 2.50 5.21
N SER A 46 -1.56 3.53 5.10
CA SER A 46 -1.18 4.40 6.22
C SER A 46 -1.52 5.84 5.85
N SER A 47 -2.29 6.52 6.70
CA SER A 47 -2.27 7.98 6.73
C SER A 47 -0.93 8.40 7.32
N LYS A 48 -0.26 9.38 6.71
CA LYS A 48 0.93 9.99 7.28
C LYS A 48 0.52 11.08 8.27
#